data_AF-A0A1H9DXI4-F1
#
_entry.id   AF-A0A1H9DXI4-F1
#
_cell.length_a   1.000
_cell.length_b   1.000
_cell.length_c   1.000
_cell.angle_alpha   90.00
_cell.angle_beta   90.00
_cell.angle_gamma   90.00
#
_symmetry.space_group_name_H-M   'P 1'
#
loop_
_entity.id
_entity.type
_entity.pdbx_description
1 polymer ?
#
loop_
_entity_poly.entity_id
_entity_poly.type
_entity_poly.pdbx_seq_one_letter_code
_entity_poly.pdbx_strand_id
1 'polypeptide(L)'
;MLNIPIKFFPLTILYDILPTMKKLFKNKLFIGISLFVLFFVTRIILILFGLMFRAWINCIWLGSSFLIFIWGIFDFYNRSQNKIAKGILSILIAIALIFTFFPMPMIEVPLGLLYAAEFAGELGVLPSKEDVIEYNGYKIVGYHRFAFWDTEVDFYEYKNLFFVGSDCLLYSYGYSFDREDGHFYAYDEMKTFTIEDIVERIKN
;
A
#
# COMPACT_ATOMS: atom_id res chain seq x y z
N MET A 1 -24.56 6.21 66.05
CA MET A 1 -24.10 6.82 64.78
C MET A 1 -22.69 6.31 64.50
N LEU A 2 -22.54 5.41 63.52
CA LEU A 2 -21.23 4.88 63.11
C LEU A 2 -20.59 5.86 62.12
N ASN A 3 -19.43 6.39 62.49
CA ASN A 3 -18.63 7.31 61.70
C ASN A 3 -17.61 6.47 60.90
N ILE A 4 -17.90 6.21 59.62
CA ILE A 4 -16.98 5.51 58.72
C ILE A 4 -16.24 6.58 57.89
N PRO A 5 -14.90 6.65 57.93
CA PRO A 5 -14.17 7.58 57.09
C PRO A 5 -14.19 7.06 55.65
N ILE A 6 -14.91 7.77 54.78
CA ILE A 6 -14.83 7.56 53.33
C ILE A 6 -13.43 7.98 52.90
N LYS A 7 -12.55 7.01 52.64
CA LYS A 7 -11.26 7.24 52.01
C LYS A 7 -11.50 7.89 50.64
N PHE A 8 -11.12 9.16 50.51
CA PHE A 8 -10.93 9.86 49.23
C PHE A 8 -9.77 9.19 48.47
N PHE A 9 -10.05 8.11 47.76
CA PHE A 9 -9.07 7.46 46.88
C PHE A 9 -9.82 6.87 45.68
N PRO A 10 -10.15 7.71 44.67
CA PRO A 10 -9.70 7.40 43.32
C PRO A 10 -9.37 8.61 42.42
N LEU A 11 -9.51 9.86 42.90
CA LEU A 11 -9.38 11.05 42.04
C LEU A 11 -7.94 11.38 41.63
N THR A 12 -6.96 11.14 42.51
CA THR A 12 -5.53 11.42 42.26
C THR A 12 -4.96 10.51 41.19
N ILE A 13 -5.30 9.22 41.21
CA ILE A 13 -4.91 8.25 40.18
C ILE A 13 -5.49 8.65 38.80
N LEU A 14 -6.70 9.21 38.79
CA LEU A 14 -7.35 9.67 37.56
C LEU A 14 -6.67 10.90 36.95
N TYR A 15 -6.16 11.81 37.79
CA TYR A 15 -5.46 13.03 37.36
C TYR A 15 -4.07 12.78 36.77
N ASP A 16 -3.37 11.75 37.25
CA ASP A 16 -2.03 11.39 36.76
C ASP A 16 -2.05 10.54 35.48
N ILE A 17 -3.13 9.78 35.25
CA ILE A 17 -3.26 8.89 34.09
C ILE A 17 -3.82 9.61 32.85
N LEU A 18 -4.70 10.60 33.04
CA LEU A 18 -5.40 11.32 31.96
C LEU A 18 -4.46 12.08 30.98
N PRO A 19 -3.40 12.77 31.43
CA PRO A 19 -2.44 13.45 30.55
C PRO A 19 -1.57 12.43 29.80
N THR A 20 -1.15 11.36 30.49
CA THR A 20 -0.29 10.29 29.97
C THR A 20 -0.99 9.51 28.85
N MET A 21 -2.29 9.23 29.00
CA MET A 21 -3.10 8.55 27.98
C MET A 21 -3.39 9.43 26.75
N LYS A 22 -3.64 10.74 26.93
CA LYS A 22 -3.77 11.68 25.80
C LYS A 22 -2.46 11.84 25.02
N LYS A 23 -1.32 11.80 25.70
CA LYS A 23 0.02 11.91 25.11
C LYS A 23 0.39 10.67 24.30
N LEU A 24 0.16 9.46 24.85
CA LEU A 24 0.33 8.19 24.14
C LEU A 24 -0.58 8.08 22.90
N PHE A 25 -1.81 8.56 23.01
CA PHE A 25 -2.78 8.57 21.92
C PHE A 25 -2.37 9.48 20.75
N LYS A 26 -2.00 10.74 21.04
CA LYS A 26 -1.43 11.63 20.02
C LYS A 26 -0.23 11.00 19.35
N ASN A 27 0.64 10.34 20.12
CA ASN A 27 1.85 9.74 19.57
C ASN A 27 1.57 8.62 18.57
N LYS A 28 0.62 7.70 18.80
CA LYS A 28 0.37 6.60 17.85
C LYS A 28 -0.29 7.06 16.55
N LEU A 29 -1.30 7.93 16.63
CA LEU A 29 -1.94 8.52 15.44
C LEU A 29 -0.94 9.38 14.66
N PHE A 30 -0.14 10.17 15.38
CA PHE A 30 0.96 10.95 14.81
C PHE A 30 2.00 10.05 14.15
N ILE A 31 2.42 8.94 14.78
CA ILE A 31 3.35 7.97 14.17
C ILE A 31 2.77 7.42 12.86
N GLY A 32 1.50 7.02 12.82
CA GLY A 32 0.88 6.54 11.58
C GLY A 32 0.90 7.59 10.46
N ILE A 33 0.51 8.83 10.77
CA ILE A 33 0.53 9.94 9.81
C ILE A 33 1.97 10.28 9.40
N SER A 34 2.91 10.31 10.34
CA SER A 34 4.32 10.58 10.07
C SER A 34 4.95 9.51 9.21
N LEU A 35 4.64 8.23 9.44
CA LEU A 35 5.07 7.13 8.59
C LEU A 35 4.50 7.31 7.17
N PHE A 36 3.20 7.58 7.05
CA PHE A 36 2.55 7.86 5.76
C PHE A 36 3.26 8.98 5.00
N VAL A 37 3.46 10.13 5.62
CA VAL A 37 4.21 11.26 5.03
C VAL A 37 5.64 10.86 4.68
N LEU A 38 6.33 10.15 5.57
CA LEU A 38 7.71 9.70 5.36
C LEU A 38 7.83 8.81 4.13
N PHE A 39 6.84 7.96 3.85
CA PHE A 39 6.83 7.16 2.62
C PHE A 39 6.72 7.99 1.36
N PHE A 40 5.83 8.99 1.30
CA PHE A 40 5.74 9.85 0.13
C PHE A 40 7.02 10.65 -0.07
N VAL A 41 7.60 11.19 1.00
CA VAL A 41 8.89 11.89 0.93
C VAL A 41 10.00 10.96 0.45
N THR A 42 10.11 9.76 1.04
CA THR A 42 11.11 8.76 0.63
C THR A 42 10.92 8.36 -0.82
N ARG A 43 9.66 8.16 -1.26
CA ARG A 43 9.32 7.81 -2.63
C ARG A 43 9.70 8.91 -3.62
N ILE A 44 9.41 10.16 -3.31
CA ILE A 44 9.82 11.31 -4.13
C ILE A 44 11.35 11.35 -4.26
N ILE A 45 12.08 11.20 -3.16
CA ILE A 45 13.55 11.16 -3.17
C ILE A 45 14.04 10.01 -4.05
N LEU A 46 13.49 8.80 -3.89
CA LEU A 46 13.88 7.64 -4.70
C LEU A 46 13.61 7.87 -6.19
N ILE A 47 12.46 8.44 -6.55
CA ILE A 47 12.13 8.80 -7.94
C ILE A 47 13.15 9.79 -8.52
N LEU A 48 13.59 10.78 -7.73
CA LEU A 48 14.64 11.72 -8.17
C LEU A 48 15.99 11.02 -8.45
N PHE A 49 16.26 9.88 -7.81
CA PHE A 49 17.42 9.03 -8.07
C PHE A 49 17.15 7.92 -9.09
N GLY A 50 16.00 7.94 -9.77
CA GLY A 50 15.62 6.92 -10.75
C GLY A 50 15.29 5.56 -10.15
N LEU A 51 14.89 5.51 -8.88
CA LEU A 51 14.64 4.29 -8.13
C LEU A 51 13.21 4.24 -7.58
N MET A 52 12.68 3.04 -7.43
CA MET A 52 11.49 2.76 -6.61
C MET A 52 11.68 1.47 -5.82
N PHE A 53 11.04 1.37 -4.66
CA PHE A 53 10.96 0.09 -3.95
C PHE A 53 10.22 -0.94 -4.78
N ARG A 54 10.63 -2.21 -4.68
CA ARG A 54 9.86 -3.32 -5.25
C ARG A 54 8.44 -3.32 -4.71
N ALA A 55 7.50 -3.67 -5.56
CA ALA A 55 6.10 -3.44 -5.26
C ALA A 55 5.58 -4.24 -4.04
N TRP A 56 6.08 -5.45 -3.81
CA TRP A 56 5.72 -6.20 -2.58
C TRP A 56 6.24 -5.52 -1.30
N ILE A 57 7.37 -4.80 -1.37
CA ILE A 57 7.87 -3.97 -0.26
C ILE A 57 6.92 -2.79 -0.05
N ASN A 58 6.45 -2.15 -1.13
CA ASN A 58 5.42 -1.11 -1.05
C ASN A 58 4.15 -1.64 -0.39
N CYS A 59 3.67 -2.83 -0.76
CA CYS A 59 2.54 -3.50 -0.13
C CYS A 59 2.73 -3.74 1.36
N ILE A 60 3.85 -4.32 1.78
CA ILE A 60 4.14 -4.59 3.19
C ILE A 60 4.20 -3.27 3.98
N TRP A 61 4.83 -2.26 3.40
CA TRP A 61 4.99 -0.96 4.04
C TRP A 61 3.65 -0.22 4.19
N LEU A 62 2.82 -0.21 3.15
CA LEU A 62 1.48 0.36 3.19
C LEU A 62 0.55 -0.42 4.12
N GLY A 63 0.56 -1.75 4.03
CA GLY A 63 -0.24 -2.62 4.89
C GLY A 63 0.10 -2.46 6.37
N SER A 64 1.40 -2.43 6.72
CA SER A 64 1.83 -2.21 8.11
C SER A 64 1.48 -0.81 8.63
N SER A 65 1.64 0.22 7.81
CA SER A 65 1.24 1.60 8.15
C SER A 65 -0.27 1.72 8.37
N PHE A 66 -1.06 1.07 7.52
CA PHE A 66 -2.52 1.04 7.61
C PHE A 66 -3.00 0.29 8.86
N LEU A 67 -2.38 -0.83 9.22
CA LEU A 67 -2.69 -1.56 10.45
C LEU A 67 -2.38 -0.72 11.71
N ILE A 68 -1.25 0.01 11.72
CA ILE A 68 -0.91 0.94 12.81
C ILE A 68 -1.96 2.05 12.92
N PHE A 69 -2.41 2.58 11.78
CA PHE A 69 -3.45 3.60 11.73
C PHE A 69 -4.79 3.09 12.29
N ILE A 70 -5.26 1.93 11.84
CA ILE A 70 -6.49 1.28 12.34
C ILE A 70 -6.39 1.02 13.84
N TRP A 71 -5.24 0.52 14.32
CA TRP A 71 -5.04 0.30 15.74
C TRP A 71 -5.13 1.62 16.53
N GLY A 72 -4.55 2.70 16.01
CA GLY A 72 -4.70 4.04 16.58
C GLY A 72 -6.17 4.47 16.73
N ILE A 73 -7.01 4.16 15.73
CA ILE A 73 -8.45 4.44 15.75
C ILE A 73 -9.18 3.60 16.82
N PHE A 74 -8.93 2.31 16.91
CA PHE A 74 -9.58 1.45 17.92
C PHE A 74 -9.16 1.82 19.34
N ASP A 75 -7.88 2.11 19.58
CA ASP A 75 -7.37 2.56 20.87
C ASP A 75 -8.03 3.89 21.28
N PHE A 76 -8.27 4.80 20.32
CA PHE A 76 -9.04 6.04 20.56
C PHE A 76 -10.49 5.76 20.95
N TYR A 77 -11.17 4.92 20.17
CA TYR A 77 -12.59 4.61 20.38
C TYR A 77 -12.83 4.03 21.78
N ASN A 78 -11.95 3.13 22.22
CA ASN A 78 -12.06 2.48 23.52
C ASN A 78 -11.74 3.44 24.68
N ARG A 79 -10.74 4.32 24.53
CA ARG A 79 -10.30 5.25 25.59
C ARG A 79 -11.12 6.54 25.70
N SER A 80 -11.78 6.97 24.63
CA SER A 80 -12.57 8.20 24.65
C SER A 80 -13.76 8.06 25.62
N GLN A 81 -14.05 9.08 26.43
CA GLN A 81 -15.29 9.15 27.20
C GLN A 81 -16.36 10.02 26.52
N ASN A 82 -16.02 10.65 25.40
CA ASN A 82 -16.95 11.52 24.68
C ASN A 82 -17.88 10.68 23.77
N LYS A 83 -19.14 10.55 24.19
CA LYS A 83 -20.17 9.77 23.49
C LYS A 83 -20.46 10.27 22.07
N ILE A 84 -20.42 11.58 21.83
CA ILE A 84 -20.68 12.18 20.51
C ILE A 84 -19.55 11.84 19.53
N ALA A 85 -18.30 11.96 19.99
CA ALA A 85 -17.12 11.61 19.18
C ALA A 85 -17.08 10.11 18.82
N LYS A 86 -17.51 9.23 19.74
CA LYS A 86 -17.67 7.80 19.43
C LYS A 86 -18.76 7.55 18.39
N GLY A 87 -19.90 8.22 18.50
CA GLY A 87 -21.00 8.08 17.54
C GLY A 87 -20.57 8.46 16.12
N ILE A 88 -19.93 9.62 15.96
CA ILE A 88 -19.42 10.08 14.66
C ILE A 88 -18.37 9.10 14.10
N LEU A 89 -17.43 8.65 14.94
CA LEU A 89 -16.39 7.71 14.51
C LEU A 89 -16.96 6.34 14.11
N SER A 90 -17.95 5.82 14.84
CA SER A 90 -18.64 4.58 14.49
C SER A 90 -19.39 4.69 13.16
N ILE A 91 -20.02 5.84 12.88
CA ILE A 91 -20.69 6.08 11.60
C ILE A 91 -19.67 6.12 10.46
N LEU A 92 -18.54 6.81 10.63
CA LEU A 92 -17.47 6.85 9.63
C LEU A 92 -16.88 5.47 9.36
N ILE A 93 -16.65 4.65 10.40
CA ILE A 93 -16.17 3.26 10.25
C ILE A 93 -17.22 2.41 9.53
N ALA A 94 -18.50 2.53 9.90
CA ALA A 94 -19.58 1.78 9.26
C ALA A 94 -19.72 2.12 7.76
N ILE A 95 -19.66 3.42 7.42
CA ILE A 95 -19.66 3.88 6.02
C ILE A 95 -18.46 3.28 5.29
N ALA A 96 -17.25 3.40 5.84
CA ALA A 96 -16.04 2.82 5.23
C ALA A 96 -16.19 1.30 5.01
N LEU A 97 -16.66 0.55 6.00
CA LEU A 97 -16.87 -0.89 5.88
C LEU A 97 -17.93 -1.25 4.82
N ILE A 98 -19.01 -0.47 4.69
CA ILE A 98 -20.03 -0.68 3.65
C ILE A 98 -19.43 -0.47 2.27
N PHE A 99 -18.68 0.63 2.05
CA PHE A 99 -18.02 0.89 0.77
C PHE A 99 -16.90 -0.11 0.44
N THR A 100 -16.25 -0.67 1.45
CA THR A 100 -15.16 -1.65 1.27
C THR A 100 -15.66 -3.08 1.11
N PHE A 101 -16.76 -3.50 1.76
CA PHE A 101 -17.14 -4.92 1.83
C PHE A 101 -18.51 -5.26 1.25
N PHE A 102 -19.41 -4.28 1.02
CA PHE A 102 -20.68 -4.58 0.37
C PHE A 102 -20.53 -4.48 -1.16
N PRO A 103 -20.63 -5.60 -1.89
CA PRO A 103 -20.81 -5.54 -3.33
C PRO A 103 -22.15 -4.85 -3.60
N MET A 104 -22.13 -3.78 -4.40
CA MET A 104 -23.39 -3.22 -4.91
C MET A 104 -24.00 -4.22 -5.90
N PRO A 105 -25.34 -4.26 -6.04
CA PRO A 105 -26.05 -5.29 -6.80
C PRO A 105 -25.69 -5.40 -8.30
N MET A 106 -24.77 -4.58 -8.83
CA MET A 106 -24.27 -4.65 -10.19
C MET A 106 -22.75 -4.88 -10.31
N ILE A 107 -22.00 -5.01 -9.21
CA ILE A 107 -20.55 -5.20 -9.23
C ILE A 107 -20.19 -6.25 -8.17
N GLU A 108 -19.76 -7.43 -8.63
CA GLU A 108 -19.43 -8.60 -7.79
C GLU A 108 -18.19 -8.37 -6.90
N VAL A 109 -17.39 -7.34 -7.23
CA VAL A 109 -16.28 -6.86 -6.41
C VAL A 109 -16.72 -5.59 -5.67
N PRO A 110 -16.52 -5.47 -4.35
CA PRO A 110 -16.83 -4.24 -3.64
C PRO A 110 -16.08 -3.05 -4.28
N LEU A 111 -16.81 -2.02 -4.72
CA LEU A 111 -16.27 -0.86 -5.43
C LEU A 111 -15.07 -0.21 -4.72
N GLY A 112 -15.10 -0.13 -3.40
CA GLY A 112 -13.98 0.42 -2.63
C GLY A 112 -12.71 -0.43 -2.71
N LEU A 113 -12.84 -1.75 -2.81
CA LEU A 113 -11.73 -2.68 -3.01
C LEU A 113 -11.22 -2.65 -4.45
N LEU A 114 -12.14 -2.52 -5.42
CA LEU A 114 -11.81 -2.39 -6.84
C LEU A 114 -11.03 -1.09 -7.11
N TYR A 115 -11.56 0.06 -6.72
CA TYR A 115 -10.86 1.34 -6.87
C TYR A 115 -9.58 1.40 -6.05
N ALA A 116 -9.54 0.79 -4.85
CA ALA A 116 -8.30 0.74 -4.08
C ALA A 116 -7.24 -0.14 -4.76
N ALA A 117 -7.65 -1.24 -5.40
CA ALA A 117 -6.75 -2.13 -6.12
C ALA A 117 -6.26 -1.50 -7.44
N GLU A 118 -7.14 -0.85 -8.21
CA GLU A 118 -6.78 -0.10 -9.42
C GLU A 118 -5.88 1.08 -9.09
N PHE A 119 -6.26 1.93 -8.12
CA PHE A 119 -5.45 3.07 -7.68
C PHE A 119 -4.10 2.63 -7.10
N ALA A 120 -4.07 1.54 -6.33
CA ALA A 120 -2.81 0.95 -5.86
C ALA A 120 -2.01 0.34 -7.02
N GLY A 121 -2.66 -0.21 -8.05
CA GLY A 121 -2.03 -0.66 -9.30
C GLY A 121 -1.37 0.51 -10.05
N GLU A 122 -2.10 1.61 -10.27
CA GLU A 122 -1.60 2.84 -10.89
C GLU A 122 -0.46 3.48 -10.08
N LEU A 123 -0.53 3.39 -8.75
CA LEU A 123 0.54 3.82 -7.87
C LEU A 123 1.71 2.81 -7.79
N GLY A 124 1.74 1.74 -8.60
CA GLY A 124 2.81 0.73 -8.60
C GLY A 124 2.95 -0.01 -7.26
N VAL A 125 1.87 -0.05 -6.47
CA VAL A 125 1.81 -0.70 -5.16
C VAL A 125 1.44 -2.17 -5.32
N LEU A 126 0.49 -2.51 -6.19
CA LEU A 126 -0.04 -3.88 -6.34
C LEU A 126 0.25 -4.50 -7.72
N PRO A 127 1.32 -5.30 -7.84
CA PRO A 127 1.41 -6.33 -8.85
C PRO A 127 1.12 -7.70 -8.24
N SER A 128 0.36 -8.49 -8.99
CA SER A 128 -0.04 -9.85 -8.60
C SER A 128 1.10 -10.86 -8.76
N LYS A 129 2.00 -10.61 -9.72
CA LYS A 129 3.15 -11.46 -10.05
C LYS A 129 4.34 -10.61 -10.47
N GLU A 130 5.53 -11.00 -10.01
CA GLU A 130 6.80 -10.42 -10.45
C GLU A 130 7.61 -11.52 -11.17
N ASP A 131 8.05 -11.24 -12.39
CA ASP A 131 8.94 -12.12 -13.14
C ASP A 131 10.25 -11.40 -13.44
N VAL A 132 11.37 -12.06 -13.12
CA VAL A 132 12.71 -11.52 -13.38
C VAL A 132 13.29 -12.20 -14.61
N ILE A 133 13.64 -11.41 -15.61
CA ILE A 133 14.18 -11.86 -16.88
C ILE A 133 15.62 -11.36 -16.96
N GLU A 134 16.55 -12.25 -17.32
CA GLU A 134 17.97 -11.93 -17.47
C GLU A 134 18.38 -12.09 -18.93
N TYR A 135 18.98 -11.05 -19.51
CA TYR A 135 19.41 -11.03 -20.90
C TYR A 135 20.70 -10.21 -21.06
N ASN A 136 21.75 -10.80 -21.63
CA ASN A 136 23.04 -10.15 -21.89
C ASN A 136 23.60 -9.35 -20.69
N GLY A 137 23.46 -9.88 -19.46
CA GLY A 137 23.92 -9.25 -18.22
C GLY A 137 23.02 -8.15 -17.67
N TYR A 138 21.93 -7.79 -18.37
CA TYR A 138 20.88 -6.93 -17.86
C TYR A 138 19.78 -7.77 -17.21
N LYS A 139 19.18 -7.23 -16.15
CA LYS A 139 18.04 -7.85 -15.46
C LYS A 139 16.84 -6.91 -15.56
N ILE A 140 15.71 -7.46 -15.95
CA ILE A 140 14.45 -6.75 -16.16
C ILE A 140 13.39 -7.41 -15.27
N VAL A 141 12.52 -6.59 -14.70
CA VAL A 141 11.38 -7.03 -13.87
C VAL A 141 10.10 -6.75 -14.60
N GLY A 142 9.29 -7.78 -14.86
CA GLY A 142 7.91 -7.63 -15.29
C GLY A 142 6.96 -7.67 -14.09
N TYR A 143 6.22 -6.58 -13.88
CA TYR A 143 5.15 -6.50 -12.89
C TYR A 143 3.80 -6.71 -13.55
N HIS A 144 3.15 -7.82 -13.23
CA HIS A 144 1.80 -8.12 -13.70
C HIS A 144 0.80 -7.33 -12.89
N ARG A 145 0.00 -6.51 -13.56
CA ARG A 145 -1.06 -5.75 -12.90
C ARG A 145 -2.19 -6.66 -12.46
N PHE A 146 -2.89 -6.22 -11.43
CA PHE A 146 -4.05 -6.91 -10.89
C PHE A 146 -5.29 -6.60 -11.75
N ALA A 147 -5.33 -7.12 -12.98
CA ALA A 147 -6.46 -6.97 -13.88
C ALA A 147 -7.21 -8.29 -14.05
N PHE A 148 -8.54 -8.24 -13.92
CA PHE A 148 -9.42 -9.42 -13.99
C PHE A 148 -9.65 -9.94 -15.42
N TRP A 149 -9.16 -9.22 -16.43
CA TRP A 149 -9.51 -9.48 -17.83
C TRP A 149 -8.33 -9.54 -18.80
N ASP A 150 -7.16 -8.94 -18.52
CA ASP A 150 -5.94 -9.12 -19.30
C ASP A 150 -4.69 -9.01 -18.41
N THR A 151 -3.66 -9.83 -18.66
CA THR A 151 -2.40 -9.81 -17.90
C THR A 151 -1.49 -8.68 -18.38
N GLU A 152 -1.86 -7.44 -18.10
CA GLU A 152 -1.00 -6.27 -18.35
C GLU A 152 0.30 -6.41 -17.55
N VAL A 153 1.44 -6.15 -18.19
CA VAL A 153 2.77 -6.23 -17.58
C VAL A 153 3.54 -4.95 -17.83
N ASP A 154 4.00 -4.33 -16.74
CA ASP A 154 4.94 -3.22 -16.76
C ASP A 154 6.37 -3.73 -16.55
N PHE A 155 7.28 -3.41 -17.47
CA PHE A 155 8.69 -3.78 -17.39
C PHE A 155 9.55 -2.64 -16.84
N TYR A 156 10.37 -2.95 -15.85
CA TYR A 156 11.32 -2.03 -15.22
C TYR A 156 12.72 -2.64 -15.16
N GLU A 157 13.74 -1.80 -15.07
CA GLU A 157 15.10 -2.28 -14.83
C GLU A 157 15.26 -2.84 -13.42
N TYR A 158 15.78 -4.05 -13.28
CA TYR A 158 16.14 -4.61 -11.98
C TYR A 158 17.46 -3.99 -11.50
N LYS A 159 17.40 -3.20 -10.44
CA LYS A 159 18.61 -2.58 -9.86
C LYS A 159 19.22 -3.46 -8.79
N ASN A 160 18.41 -3.96 -7.85
CA ASN A 160 18.85 -4.89 -6.80
C ASN A 160 17.65 -5.57 -6.10
N LEU A 161 17.92 -6.29 -5.01
CA LEU A 161 16.92 -7.04 -4.24
C LEU A 161 15.74 -6.21 -3.76
N PHE A 162 15.94 -4.91 -3.48
CA PHE A 162 14.95 -4.03 -2.88
C PHE A 162 14.41 -2.97 -3.85
N PHE A 163 15.15 -2.65 -4.91
CA PHE A 163 14.86 -1.53 -5.79
C PHE A 163 14.84 -1.92 -7.27
N VAL A 164 13.95 -1.26 -8.01
CA VAL A 164 13.88 -1.26 -9.47
C VAL A 164 13.98 0.17 -10.00
N GLY A 165 14.20 0.33 -11.30
CA GLY A 165 14.14 1.63 -11.97
C GLY A 165 12.77 2.29 -11.81
N SER A 166 12.72 3.62 -11.69
CA SER A 166 11.45 4.36 -11.60
C SER A 166 10.66 4.41 -12.90
N ASP A 167 11.37 4.29 -14.02
CA ASP A 167 10.81 4.52 -15.35
C ASP A 167 10.37 3.19 -15.96
N CYS A 168 9.11 3.15 -16.41
CA CYS A 168 8.58 1.98 -17.13
C CYS A 168 9.24 1.93 -18.51
N LEU A 169 10.00 0.86 -18.76
CA LEU A 169 10.73 0.65 -20.01
C LEU A 169 9.77 0.23 -21.13
N LEU A 170 8.79 -0.60 -20.78
CA LEU A 170 7.75 -1.09 -21.69
C LEU A 170 6.50 -1.49 -20.89
N TYR A 171 5.34 -1.04 -21.35
CA TYR A 171 4.04 -1.58 -20.97
C TYR A 171 3.58 -2.55 -22.07
N SER A 172 2.96 -3.67 -21.68
CA SER A 172 2.46 -4.70 -22.60
C SER A 172 1.21 -5.38 -22.05
N TYR A 173 0.42 -6.02 -22.91
CA TYR A 173 -0.75 -6.83 -22.52
C TYR A 173 -0.40 -8.28 -22.15
N GLY A 174 0.90 -8.59 -22.16
CA GLY A 174 1.42 -9.90 -21.84
C GLY A 174 2.73 -10.16 -22.56
N TYR A 175 3.32 -11.30 -22.27
CA TYR A 175 4.53 -11.75 -22.93
C TYR A 175 4.62 -13.27 -22.93
N SER A 176 5.44 -13.81 -23.82
CA SER A 176 5.77 -15.23 -23.85
C SER A 176 7.24 -15.45 -24.17
N PHE A 177 7.77 -16.59 -23.75
CA PHE A 177 9.09 -17.04 -24.12
C PHE A 177 8.93 -18.14 -25.18
N ASP A 178 9.39 -17.85 -26.39
CA ASP A 178 9.43 -18.84 -27.46
C ASP A 178 10.67 -19.72 -27.26
N ARG A 179 10.43 -21.03 -27.20
CA ARG A 179 11.47 -22.03 -26.95
C ARG A 179 12.21 -22.44 -28.22
N GLU A 180 11.63 -22.19 -29.39
CA GLU A 180 12.20 -22.61 -30.67
C GLU A 180 13.31 -21.64 -31.12
N ASP A 181 13.09 -20.34 -30.98
CA ASP A 181 14.09 -19.31 -31.27
C ASP A 181 14.83 -18.82 -30.01
N GLY A 182 14.33 -19.15 -28.80
CA GLY A 182 14.92 -18.76 -27.54
C GLY A 182 14.74 -17.29 -27.18
N HIS A 183 13.79 -16.60 -27.83
CA HIS A 183 13.52 -15.20 -27.61
C HIS A 183 12.28 -14.95 -26.76
N PHE A 184 12.32 -13.82 -26.07
CA PHE A 184 11.23 -13.31 -25.28
C PHE A 184 10.47 -12.26 -26.08
N TYR A 185 9.15 -12.39 -26.15
CA TYR A 185 8.27 -11.50 -26.88
C TYR A 185 7.21 -10.92 -25.96
N ALA A 186 7.20 -9.59 -25.82
CA ALA A 186 6.12 -8.84 -25.20
C ALA A 186 5.18 -8.29 -26.28
N TYR A 187 3.88 -8.30 -26.01
CA TYR A 187 2.86 -7.94 -26.99
C TYR A 187 2.08 -6.70 -26.56
N ASP A 188 1.94 -5.77 -27.49
CA ASP A 188 0.98 -4.66 -27.48
C ASP A 188 -0.10 -4.96 -28.55
N GLU A 189 -1.28 -4.34 -28.47
CA GLU A 189 -2.41 -4.58 -29.38
C GLU A 189 -2.03 -4.53 -30.87
N MET A 190 -0.97 -3.79 -31.22
CA MET A 190 -0.53 -3.59 -32.59
C MET A 190 0.95 -3.91 -32.86
N LYS A 191 1.73 -4.30 -31.85
CA LYS A 191 3.20 -4.47 -31.98
C LYS A 191 3.73 -5.57 -31.09
N THR A 192 4.77 -6.25 -31.56
CA THR A 192 5.56 -7.17 -30.75
C THR A 192 6.91 -6.53 -30.46
N PHE A 193 7.38 -6.64 -29.23
CA PHE A 193 8.67 -6.18 -28.77
C PHE A 193 9.49 -7.37 -28.27
N THR A 194 10.78 -7.36 -28.56
CA THR A 194 11.74 -8.32 -28.04
C THR A 194 12.37 -7.82 -26.74
N ILE A 195 12.99 -8.70 -25.97
CA ILE A 195 13.76 -8.28 -24.78
C ILE A 195 14.95 -7.39 -25.16
N GLU A 196 15.51 -7.59 -26.35
CA GLU A 196 16.55 -6.75 -26.95
C GLU A 196 16.09 -5.30 -27.07
N ASP A 197 14.87 -5.07 -27.57
CA ASP A 197 14.27 -3.74 -27.70
C ASP A 197 14.13 -3.04 -26.34
N ILE A 198 13.85 -3.81 -25.28
CA ILE A 198 13.77 -3.30 -23.90
C ILE A 198 15.18 -2.96 -23.39
N VAL A 199 16.17 -3.82 -23.62
CA VAL A 199 17.56 -3.59 -23.19
C VAL A 199 18.21 -2.42 -23.91
N GLU A 200 17.90 -2.20 -25.19
CA GLU A 200 18.37 -1.01 -25.92
C GLU A 200 17.88 0.30 -25.29
N ARG A 201 16.68 0.32 -24.70
CA ARG A 201 16.18 1.48 -23.96
C ARG A 201 16.91 1.75 -22.65
N ILE A 202 17.54 0.73 -22.04
CA ILE A 202 18.34 0.91 -20.82
C ILE A 202 19.71 1.50 -21.15
N LYS A 203 20.24 1.19 -22.34
CA LYS A 203 21.57 1.64 -22.79
C LYS A 203 21.60 3.10 -23.27
N ASN A 204 20.45 3.63 -23.67
CA ASN A 204 20.28 4.97 -24.21
C ASN A 204 19.74 5.93 -23.15
#